data_AF-A0A1H9WJB0-F1
#
_entry.id   AF-A0A1H9WJB0-F1
#
_cell.length_a   1.000
_cell.length_b   1.000
_cell.length_c   1.000
_cell.angle_alpha   90.00
_cell.angle_beta   90.00
_cell.angle_gamma   90.00
#
_symmetry.space_group_name_H-M   'P 1'
#
loop_
_entity.id
_entity.type
_entity.pdbx_description
1 polymer ?
#
loop_
_entity_poly.entity_id
_entity_poly.type
_entity_poly.pdbx_seq_one_letter_code
_entity_poly.pdbx_strand_id
1 'polypeptide(L)'
;MYMFKKMLYSMVSMTIIIIAGILVYLSQVTGLTFALPEESLGSIPNTFENENYVYYLTDDQINDAIKKAVSSTDLLENFLLETIEDTTDGSQVAFAYVETPYLTVINEARKSFDLEGRRPAGEEIRRKLTDSFLPVHIRFYQNKGFVHDVKIIQQDEEIIPFKTETNGSGAVETIYLHIMDVDMTEPAYVYVMDRVNEEAYHISKIDFYNYQPEEKQTGNKPALQ
;
A
#
# COMPACT_ATOMS: atom_id res chain seq x y z
N MET A 1 -36.88 48.09 -14.79
CA MET A 1 -36.80 46.60 -14.79
C MET A 1 -35.61 46.03 -15.57
N TYR A 2 -35.22 46.58 -16.73
CA TYR A 2 -34.08 46.10 -17.53
C TYR A 2 -32.70 46.29 -16.86
N MET A 3 -32.49 47.40 -16.15
CA MET A 3 -31.23 47.66 -15.42
C MET A 3 -31.02 46.72 -14.23
N PHE A 4 -32.08 46.34 -13.52
CA PHE A 4 -32.00 45.42 -12.39
C PHE A 4 -31.54 44.02 -12.83
N LYS A 5 -32.04 43.54 -13.98
CA LYS A 5 -31.60 42.25 -14.55
C LYS A 5 -30.11 42.26 -14.90
N LYS A 6 -29.60 43.36 -15.48
CA LYS A 6 -28.17 43.49 -15.82
C LYS A 6 -27.26 43.51 -14.59
N MET A 7 -27.67 44.19 -13.52
CA MET A 7 -26.94 44.16 -12.24
C MET A 7 -26.92 42.76 -11.64
N LEU A 8 -28.05 42.05 -11.65
CA LEU A 8 -28.14 40.69 -11.13
C LEU A 8 -27.18 39.75 -11.88
N TYR A 9 -27.16 39.79 -13.21
CA TYR A 9 -26.24 38.96 -14.01
C TYR A 9 -24.76 39.26 -13.72
N SER A 10 -24.41 40.54 -13.57
CA SER A 10 -23.05 40.96 -13.24
C SER A 10 -22.62 40.48 -11.85
N MET A 11 -23.52 40.51 -10.87
CA MET A 11 -23.23 40.07 -9.51
C MET A 11 -23.05 38.55 -9.45
N VAL A 12 -23.91 37.79 -10.14
CA VAL A 12 -23.80 36.33 -10.22
C VAL A 12 -22.51 35.91 -10.93
N SER A 13 -22.16 36.52 -12.07
CA SER A 13 -20.94 36.17 -12.80
C SER A 13 -19.68 36.46 -11.99
N MET A 14 -19.63 37.61 -11.29
CA MET A 14 -18.49 37.95 -10.45
C MET A 14 -18.35 37.00 -9.26
N THR A 15 -19.47 36.57 -8.67
CA THR A 15 -19.48 35.63 -7.54
C THR A 15 -18.96 34.26 -7.97
N ILE A 16 -19.35 33.78 -9.16
CA ILE A 16 -18.85 32.51 -9.73
C ILE A 16 -17.34 32.57 -9.93
N ILE A 17 -16.81 33.69 -10.47
CA ILE A 17 -15.38 33.87 -10.70
C ILE A 17 -14.61 33.87 -9.38
N ILE A 18 -15.12 34.56 -8.35
CA ILE A 18 -14.49 34.60 -7.03
C ILE A 18 -14.45 33.20 -6.40
N ILE A 19 -15.57 32.46 -6.44
CA ILE A 19 -15.64 31.10 -5.91
C ILE A 19 -14.68 30.17 -6.68
N ALA A 20 -14.64 30.25 -8.01
CA ALA A 20 -13.71 29.47 -8.82
C ALA A 20 -12.24 29.79 -8.48
N GLY A 21 -11.91 31.07 -8.30
CA GLY A 21 -10.57 31.49 -7.88
C GLY A 21 -10.19 30.98 -6.48
N ILE A 22 -11.12 31.01 -5.54
CA ILE A 22 -10.91 30.45 -4.19
C ILE A 22 -10.72 28.93 -4.25
N LEU A 23 -11.52 28.21 -5.05
CA LEU A 23 -11.38 26.76 -5.20
C LEU A 23 -10.02 26.38 -5.80
N VAL A 24 -9.55 27.11 -6.82
CA VAL A 24 -8.22 26.91 -7.42
C VAL A 24 -7.12 27.21 -6.39
N TYR A 25 -7.22 28.33 -5.67
CA TYR A 25 -6.25 28.69 -4.65
C TYR A 25 -6.18 27.65 -3.51
N LEU A 26 -7.33 27.18 -3.03
CA LEU A 26 -7.39 26.13 -2.01
C LEU A 26 -6.78 24.82 -2.54
N SER A 27 -7.04 24.44 -3.78
CA SER A 27 -6.44 23.23 -4.38
C SER A 27 -4.90 23.27 -4.41
N GLN A 28 -4.30 24.46 -4.61
CA GLN A 28 -2.85 24.62 -4.62
C GLN A 28 -2.24 24.66 -3.22
N VAL A 29 -2.91 25.29 -2.26
CA VAL A 29 -2.36 25.48 -0.89
C VAL A 29 -2.53 24.25 -0.03
N THR A 30 -3.65 23.54 -0.16
CA THR A 30 -4.00 22.43 0.74
C THR A 30 -3.74 21.06 0.15
N GLY A 31 -3.43 20.96 -1.15
CA GLY A 31 -3.36 19.68 -1.84
C GLY A 31 -4.69 18.92 -1.89
N LEU A 32 -5.81 19.55 -1.51
CA LEU A 32 -7.15 19.00 -1.64
C LEU A 32 -7.53 18.97 -3.13
N THR A 33 -7.17 17.89 -3.81
CA THR A 33 -7.95 17.38 -4.93
C THR A 33 -9.33 17.02 -4.38
N PHE A 34 -10.37 17.70 -4.83
CA PHE A 34 -11.73 17.17 -4.73
C PHE A 34 -11.81 15.94 -5.65
N ALA A 35 -11.21 14.85 -5.21
CA ALA A 35 -11.57 13.54 -5.72
C ALA A 35 -13.06 13.41 -5.43
N LEU A 36 -13.88 13.42 -6.48
CA LEU A 36 -15.17 12.74 -6.42
C LEU A 36 -14.91 11.38 -5.77
N PRO A 37 -15.73 10.93 -4.81
CA PRO A 37 -15.53 9.61 -4.23
C PRO A 37 -15.44 8.65 -5.41
N GLU A 38 -14.26 8.04 -5.60
CA GLU A 38 -14.12 6.94 -6.52
C GLU A 38 -15.25 5.99 -6.15
N GLU A 39 -16.15 5.74 -7.11
CA GLU A 39 -17.08 4.62 -6.99
C GLU A 39 -16.20 3.42 -6.67
N SER A 40 -16.30 2.93 -5.43
CA SER A 40 -15.40 1.93 -4.89
C SER A 40 -15.55 0.67 -5.74
N LEU A 41 -14.65 0.49 -6.70
CA LEU A 41 -14.34 -0.81 -7.28
C LEU A 41 -13.91 -1.69 -6.10
N GLY A 42 -14.88 -2.44 -5.56
CA GLY A 42 -14.77 -3.38 -4.45
C GLY A 42 -13.93 -2.86 -3.28
N SER A 43 -14.56 -2.28 -2.26
CA SER A 43 -13.88 -2.07 -0.98
C SER A 43 -13.29 -3.42 -0.53
N ILE A 44 -11.99 -3.48 -0.32
CA ILE A 44 -11.31 -4.68 0.18
C ILE A 44 -11.95 -5.03 1.52
N PRO A 45 -12.54 -6.22 1.68
CA PRO A 45 -13.15 -6.60 2.95
C PRO A 45 -12.07 -6.76 4.02
N ASN A 46 -12.25 -6.03 5.13
CA ASN A 46 -11.44 -6.18 6.32
C ASN A 46 -12.03 -7.29 7.19
N THR A 47 -11.71 -8.54 6.86
CA THR A 47 -11.98 -9.70 7.70
C THR A 47 -10.67 -10.19 8.28
N PHE A 48 -10.58 -10.39 9.59
CA PHE A 48 -9.36 -10.91 10.23
C PHE A 48 -9.72 -11.92 11.31
N GLU A 49 -10.30 -13.03 10.84
CA GLU A 49 -10.92 -14.08 11.66
C GLU A 49 -10.27 -15.45 11.43
N ASN A 50 -9.55 -15.64 10.32
CA ASN A 50 -8.90 -16.90 9.99
C ASN A 50 -7.60 -17.10 10.77
N GLU A 51 -7.68 -17.79 11.91
CA GLU A 51 -6.53 -18.14 12.75
C GLU A 51 -5.47 -19.00 12.04
N ASN A 52 -5.85 -19.72 10.98
CA ASN A 52 -4.93 -20.54 10.19
C ASN A 52 -4.13 -19.72 9.17
N TYR A 53 -4.45 -18.44 8.98
CA TYR A 53 -3.67 -17.58 8.11
C TYR A 53 -2.23 -17.48 8.60
N VAL A 54 -1.27 -17.60 7.67
CA VAL A 54 0.16 -17.65 7.99
C VAL A 54 0.60 -16.42 8.79
N TYR A 55 0.08 -15.23 8.44
CA TYR A 55 0.35 -13.96 9.13
C TYR A 55 -0.72 -13.56 10.15
N TYR A 56 -1.58 -14.48 10.60
CA TYR A 56 -2.55 -14.20 11.65
C TYR A 56 -1.87 -13.69 12.92
N LEU A 57 -2.51 -12.72 13.59
CA LEU A 57 -2.04 -12.10 14.83
C LEU A 57 -3.05 -12.28 15.96
N THR A 58 -2.56 -12.67 17.14
CA THR A 58 -3.35 -12.66 18.38
C THR A 58 -3.53 -11.23 18.91
N ASP A 59 -4.49 -11.04 19.82
CA ASP A 59 -4.69 -9.71 20.45
C ASP A 59 -3.43 -9.22 21.19
N ASP A 60 -2.71 -10.13 21.85
CA ASP A 60 -1.46 -9.79 22.53
C ASP A 60 -0.39 -9.33 21.53
N GLN A 61 -0.25 -10.04 20.39
CA GLN A 61 0.69 -9.65 19.32
C GLN A 61 0.32 -8.30 18.69
N ILE A 62 -0.97 -8.03 18.48
CA ILE A 62 -1.45 -6.71 18.01
C ILE A 62 -1.07 -5.62 19.02
N ASN A 63 -1.37 -5.83 20.31
CA ASN A 63 -1.06 -4.86 21.35
C ASN A 63 0.46 -4.61 21.50
N ASP A 64 1.28 -5.64 21.36
CA ASP A 64 2.73 -5.50 21.41
C ASP A 64 3.30 -4.81 20.17
N ALA A 65 2.76 -5.10 18.98
CA ALA A 65 3.09 -4.35 17.77
C ALA A 65 2.72 -2.87 17.91
N ILE A 66 1.53 -2.53 18.44
CA ILE A 66 1.14 -1.14 18.74
C ILE A 66 2.15 -0.44 19.66
N LYS A 67 2.61 -1.12 20.72
CA LYS A 67 3.64 -0.56 21.62
C LYS A 67 4.96 -0.33 20.87
N LYS A 68 5.42 -1.32 20.09
CA LYS A 68 6.65 -1.25 19.29
C LYS A 68 6.61 -0.09 18.28
N ALA A 69 5.47 0.11 17.61
CA ALA A 69 5.27 1.14 16.59
C ALA A 69 5.54 2.57 17.09
N VAL A 70 5.22 2.82 18.37
CA VAL A 70 5.36 4.13 19.02
C VAL A 70 6.76 4.32 19.62
N SER A 71 7.50 3.24 19.85
CA SER A 71 8.83 3.29 20.49
C SER A 71 10.01 3.15 19.54
N SER A 72 9.80 2.64 18.32
CA SER A 72 10.85 2.38 17.33
C SER A 72 10.55 3.10 16.02
N THR A 73 11.58 3.59 15.32
CA THR A 73 11.49 4.26 14.02
C THR A 73 11.68 3.32 12.84
N ASP A 74 12.52 2.29 12.97
CA ASP A 74 12.99 1.46 11.84
C ASP A 74 12.33 0.08 11.87
N LEU A 75 11.16 -0.03 11.24
CA LEU A 75 10.37 -1.27 11.21
C LEU A 75 10.10 -1.77 9.79
N LEU A 76 10.24 -0.92 8.77
CA LEU A 76 9.98 -1.28 7.37
C LEU A 76 11.07 -2.19 6.78
N GLU A 77 12.32 -2.06 7.23
CA GLU A 77 13.48 -2.77 6.67
C GLU A 77 13.28 -4.30 6.65
N ASN A 78 12.59 -4.83 7.65
CA ASN A 78 12.30 -6.26 7.78
C ASN A 78 11.25 -6.78 6.79
N PHE A 79 10.56 -5.89 6.08
CA PHE A 79 9.49 -6.22 5.11
C PHE A 79 9.90 -5.95 3.67
N LEU A 80 11.10 -5.39 3.45
CA LEU A 80 11.64 -5.18 2.11
C LEU A 80 11.83 -6.53 1.41
N LEU A 81 11.53 -6.55 0.12
CA LEU A 81 11.80 -7.69 -0.74
C LEU A 81 13.28 -7.68 -1.17
N GLU A 82 13.85 -8.87 -1.31
CA GLU A 82 15.21 -9.02 -1.81
C GLU A 82 15.24 -8.83 -3.33
N THR A 83 16.04 -7.89 -3.83
CA THR A 83 16.30 -7.74 -5.26
C THR A 83 17.20 -8.88 -5.75
N ILE A 84 16.70 -9.69 -6.67
CA ILE A 84 17.44 -10.81 -7.27
C ILE A 84 18.20 -10.36 -8.52
N GLU A 85 17.56 -9.53 -9.33
CA GLU A 85 18.11 -9.06 -10.60
C GLU A 85 17.58 -7.67 -10.93
N ASP A 86 18.44 -6.85 -11.52
CA ASP A 86 18.08 -5.54 -12.04
C ASP A 86 18.92 -5.26 -13.30
N THR A 87 18.26 -5.23 -14.45
CA THR A 87 18.89 -4.93 -15.74
C THR A 87 18.70 -3.47 -16.16
N THR A 88 18.05 -2.65 -15.32
CA THR A 88 17.80 -1.24 -15.65
C THR A 88 19.06 -0.40 -15.48
N ASP A 89 19.41 0.39 -16.50
CA ASP A 89 20.51 1.35 -16.43
C ASP A 89 20.12 2.52 -15.49
N GLY A 90 20.37 2.31 -14.21
CA GLY A 90 19.84 3.10 -13.11
C GLY A 90 18.51 2.53 -12.61
N SER A 91 18.54 1.96 -11.40
CA SER A 91 17.39 1.39 -10.67
C SER A 91 16.16 2.29 -10.82
N GLN A 92 15.13 1.83 -11.56
CA GLN A 92 13.86 2.56 -11.68
C GLN A 92 12.94 2.27 -10.49
N VAL A 93 13.08 1.08 -9.92
CA VAL A 93 12.47 0.67 -8.65
C VAL A 93 13.36 1.15 -7.51
N ALA A 94 12.79 1.82 -6.52
CA ALA A 94 13.48 2.23 -5.29
C ALA A 94 13.57 1.09 -4.29
N PHE A 95 12.44 0.42 -4.06
CA PHE A 95 12.34 -0.82 -3.29
C PHE A 95 10.94 -1.40 -3.46
N ALA A 96 10.80 -2.69 -3.20
CA ALA A 96 9.52 -3.35 -3.02
C ALA A 96 9.40 -3.90 -1.60
N TYR A 97 8.18 -4.01 -1.08
CA TYR A 97 7.92 -4.60 0.24
C TYR A 97 6.55 -5.26 0.29
N VAL A 98 6.41 -6.20 1.22
CA VAL A 98 5.12 -6.87 1.49
C VAL A 98 4.49 -6.27 2.75
N GLU A 99 3.21 -5.87 2.66
CA GLU A 99 2.47 -5.38 3.83
C GLU A 99 1.72 -6.52 4.50
N THR A 100 2.40 -7.20 5.43
CA THR A 100 1.74 -8.16 6.31
C THR A 100 0.81 -7.47 7.30
N PRO A 101 -0.16 -8.19 7.90
CA PRO A 101 -0.97 -7.67 9.01
C PRO A 101 -0.14 -7.02 10.12
N TYR A 102 1.06 -7.55 10.42
CA TYR A 102 1.95 -6.95 11.42
C TYR A 102 2.42 -5.56 10.98
N LEU A 103 2.87 -5.40 9.73
CA LEU A 103 3.26 -4.10 9.20
C LEU A 103 2.08 -3.13 9.17
N THR A 104 0.87 -3.59 8.83
CA THR A 104 -0.34 -2.76 8.90
C THR A 104 -0.61 -2.28 10.33
N VAL A 105 -0.48 -3.13 11.35
CA VAL A 105 -0.59 -2.71 12.76
C VAL A 105 0.40 -1.60 13.08
N ILE A 106 1.66 -1.75 12.67
CA ILE A 106 2.70 -0.75 12.89
C ILE A 106 2.36 0.57 12.21
N ASN A 107 2.00 0.53 10.93
CA ASN A 107 1.71 1.70 10.11
C ASN A 107 0.51 2.48 10.66
N GLU A 108 -0.59 1.79 10.98
CA GLU A 108 -1.79 2.42 11.51
C GLU A 108 -1.58 2.94 12.94
N ALA A 109 -0.85 2.21 13.79
CA ALA A 109 -0.52 2.67 15.13
C ALA A 109 0.36 3.92 15.12
N ARG A 110 1.39 3.95 14.27
CA ARG A 110 2.25 5.13 14.10
C ARG A 110 1.47 6.31 13.55
N LYS A 111 0.64 6.10 12.53
CA LYS A 111 -0.22 7.14 11.97
C LYS A 111 -1.15 7.76 13.02
N SER A 112 -1.81 6.95 13.84
CA SER A 112 -2.63 7.46 14.95
C SER A 112 -1.80 8.23 15.98
N PHE A 113 -0.58 7.79 16.28
CA PHE A 113 0.29 8.49 17.21
C PHE A 113 0.76 9.84 16.65
N ASP A 114 1.22 9.87 15.40
CA ASP A 114 1.78 11.06 14.77
C ASP A 114 0.71 12.13 14.46
N LEU A 115 -0.49 11.71 14.06
CA LEU A 115 -1.58 12.62 13.67
C LEU A 115 -2.48 13.01 14.85
N GLU A 116 -2.76 12.08 15.77
CA GLU A 116 -3.76 12.26 16.83
C GLU A 116 -3.13 12.31 18.23
N GLY A 117 -1.83 12.01 18.37
CA GLY A 117 -1.13 12.03 19.65
C GLY A 117 -1.55 10.92 20.61
N ARG A 118 -2.23 9.87 20.12
CA ARG A 118 -2.73 8.76 20.95
C ARG A 118 -2.29 7.40 20.45
N ARG A 119 -2.29 6.42 21.36
CA ARG A 119 -2.15 5.01 21.00
C ARG A 119 -3.54 4.43 20.68
N PRO A 120 -3.74 3.81 19.51
CA PRO A 120 -5.02 3.18 19.21
C PRO A 120 -5.23 1.91 20.04
N ALA A 121 -6.49 1.52 20.20
CA ALA A 121 -6.84 0.26 20.85
C ALA A 121 -6.61 -0.93 19.90
N GLY A 122 -6.29 -2.12 20.44
CA GLY A 122 -6.11 -3.33 19.64
C GLY A 122 -7.32 -3.66 18.75
N GLU A 123 -8.54 -3.56 19.30
CA GLU A 123 -9.78 -3.78 18.53
C GLU A 123 -9.98 -2.76 17.39
N GLU A 124 -9.52 -1.52 17.57
CA GLU A 124 -9.57 -0.49 16.52
C GLU A 124 -8.72 -0.89 15.33
N ILE A 125 -7.51 -1.40 15.60
CA ILE A 125 -6.56 -1.85 14.58
C ILE A 125 -6.99 -3.19 13.96
N ARG A 126 -7.50 -4.14 14.76
CA ARG A 126 -7.96 -5.45 14.27
C ARG A 126 -8.99 -5.30 13.13
N ARG A 127 -9.89 -4.30 13.22
CA ARG A 127 -10.89 -4.00 12.17
C ARG A 127 -10.32 -3.44 10.86
N LYS A 128 -9.03 -3.12 10.83
CA LYS A 128 -8.31 -2.66 9.63
C LYS A 128 -7.46 -3.77 9.00
N LEU A 129 -7.32 -4.91 9.66
CA LEU A 129 -6.55 -6.04 9.15
C LEU A 129 -7.40 -6.87 8.18
N THR A 130 -6.71 -7.58 7.30
CA THR A 130 -7.32 -8.52 6.35
C THR A 130 -6.54 -9.84 6.35
N ASP A 131 -7.27 -10.94 6.25
CA ASP A 131 -6.77 -12.30 6.05
C ASP A 131 -7.07 -12.84 4.64
N SER A 132 -7.69 -12.01 3.79
CA SER A 132 -8.12 -12.38 2.44
C SER A 132 -7.15 -11.90 1.37
N PHE A 133 -6.37 -10.86 1.65
CA PHE A 133 -5.44 -10.25 0.69
C PHE A 133 -4.05 -9.99 1.27
N LEU A 134 -3.04 -10.07 0.41
CA LEU A 134 -1.67 -9.67 0.70
C LEU A 134 -1.27 -8.50 -0.22
N PRO A 135 -1.15 -7.28 0.32
CA PRO A 135 -0.61 -6.16 -0.43
C PRO A 135 0.89 -6.29 -0.66
N VAL A 136 1.31 -6.08 -1.90
CA VAL A 136 2.71 -5.94 -2.31
C VAL A 136 2.88 -4.54 -2.89
N HIS A 137 3.82 -3.78 -2.34
CA HIS A 137 4.07 -2.40 -2.75
C HIS A 137 5.38 -2.29 -3.49
N ILE A 138 5.35 -1.62 -4.64
CA ILE A 138 6.51 -1.31 -5.45
C ILE A 138 6.65 0.20 -5.45
N ARG A 139 7.77 0.70 -4.93
CA ARG A 139 8.08 2.13 -4.95
C ARG A 139 9.02 2.44 -6.10
N PHE A 140 8.69 3.46 -6.87
CA PHE A 140 9.48 3.89 -8.03
C PHE A 140 10.25 5.17 -7.72
N TYR A 141 11.45 5.29 -8.29
CA TYR A 141 12.12 6.57 -8.38
C TYR A 141 11.38 7.47 -9.36
N GLN A 142 11.34 8.77 -9.07
CA GLN A 142 10.81 9.80 -9.98
C GLN A 142 9.36 9.59 -10.44
N ASN A 143 8.55 8.86 -9.65
CA ASN A 143 7.13 8.62 -9.92
C ASN A 143 6.84 7.87 -11.24
N LYS A 144 7.70 6.92 -11.59
CA LYS A 144 7.64 6.20 -12.87
C LYS A 144 6.70 4.99 -12.92
N GLY A 145 5.87 4.73 -11.91
CA GLY A 145 4.99 3.56 -11.89
C GLY A 145 4.12 3.39 -13.14
N PHE A 146 3.68 4.48 -13.78
CA PHE A 146 2.83 4.40 -14.99
C PHE A 146 3.52 3.90 -16.27
N VAL A 147 4.85 3.86 -16.30
CA VAL A 147 5.61 3.39 -17.48
C VAL A 147 6.09 1.95 -17.33
N HIS A 148 5.73 1.29 -16.23
CA HIS A 148 6.09 -0.09 -15.95
C HIS A 148 4.85 -0.99 -15.96
N ASP A 149 5.08 -2.27 -16.26
CA ASP A 149 4.15 -3.35 -16.00
C ASP A 149 4.70 -4.20 -14.86
N VAL A 150 3.84 -4.56 -13.91
CA VAL A 150 4.21 -5.40 -12.78
C VAL A 150 3.46 -6.73 -12.86
N LYS A 151 4.22 -7.82 -12.73
CA LYS A 151 3.70 -9.19 -12.68
C LYS A 151 4.23 -9.90 -11.45
N ILE A 152 3.44 -10.83 -10.91
CA ILE A 152 3.88 -11.70 -9.84
C ILE A 152 3.83 -13.13 -10.35
N ILE A 153 4.97 -13.82 -10.32
CA ILE A 153 5.13 -15.18 -10.84
C ILE A 153 5.46 -16.12 -9.68
N GLN A 154 4.77 -17.24 -9.60
CA GLN A 154 5.04 -18.32 -8.66
C GLN A 154 4.95 -19.66 -9.41
N GLN A 155 5.96 -20.52 -9.23
CA GLN A 155 6.01 -21.84 -9.90
C GLN A 155 5.77 -21.78 -11.43
N ASP A 156 6.37 -20.79 -12.11
CA ASP A 156 6.23 -20.53 -13.54
C ASP A 156 4.81 -20.08 -14.01
N GLU A 157 3.91 -19.79 -13.07
CA GLU A 157 2.56 -19.26 -13.35
C GLU A 157 2.42 -17.81 -12.86
N GLU A 158 1.70 -16.99 -13.64
CA GLU A 158 1.37 -15.61 -13.25
C GLU A 158 0.19 -15.62 -12.28
N ILE A 159 0.41 -15.08 -11.07
CA ILE A 159 -0.65 -14.87 -10.08
C ILE A 159 -1.43 -13.62 -10.51
N ILE A 160 -2.70 -13.80 -10.85
CA ILE A 160 -3.58 -12.71 -11.27
C ILE A 160 -3.94 -11.85 -10.05
N PRO A 161 -3.61 -10.54 -10.03
CA PRO A 161 -3.99 -9.67 -8.93
C PRO A 161 -5.51 -9.54 -8.80
N PHE A 162 -6.00 -9.48 -7.57
CA PHE A 162 -7.38 -9.07 -7.32
C PHE A 162 -7.58 -7.60 -7.71
N LYS A 163 -6.61 -6.76 -7.36
CA LYS A 163 -6.62 -5.32 -7.63
C LYS A 163 -5.20 -4.79 -7.74
N THR A 164 -5.01 -3.80 -8.59
CA THR A 164 -3.80 -2.98 -8.66
C THR A 164 -4.16 -1.52 -8.52
N GLU A 165 -3.42 -0.79 -7.69
CA GLU A 165 -3.60 0.64 -7.45
C GLU A 165 -2.29 1.39 -7.64
N THR A 166 -2.31 2.49 -8.40
CA THR A 166 -1.15 3.38 -8.53
C THR A 166 -1.40 4.66 -7.75
N ASN A 167 -0.59 4.90 -6.72
CA ASN A 167 -0.72 6.01 -5.78
C ASN A 167 0.41 7.04 -5.93
N GLY A 168 0.19 8.24 -5.38
CA GLY A 168 1.22 9.28 -5.31
C GLY A 168 1.71 9.75 -6.69
N SER A 169 0.81 9.85 -7.66
CA SER A 169 1.13 10.22 -9.04
C SER A 169 2.16 9.30 -9.71
N GLY A 170 2.13 8.00 -9.40
CA GLY A 170 3.06 7.01 -9.97
C GLY A 170 4.24 6.69 -9.06
N ALA A 171 4.28 7.23 -7.83
CA ALA A 171 5.33 6.95 -6.85
C ALA A 171 5.30 5.52 -6.33
N VAL A 172 4.11 4.96 -6.17
CA VAL A 172 3.90 3.63 -5.59
C VAL A 172 2.84 2.90 -6.38
N GLU A 173 3.09 1.64 -6.69
CA GLU A 173 2.08 0.70 -7.15
C GLU A 173 1.84 -0.34 -6.07
N THR A 174 0.57 -0.62 -5.77
CA THR A 174 0.14 -1.62 -4.81
C THR A 174 -0.61 -2.71 -5.54
N ILE A 175 -0.17 -3.96 -5.37
CA ILE A 175 -0.79 -5.15 -5.93
C ILE A 175 -1.42 -5.93 -4.78
N TYR A 176 -2.71 -6.18 -4.85
CA TYR A 176 -3.44 -6.97 -3.87
C TYR A 176 -3.59 -8.39 -4.39
N LEU A 177 -2.85 -9.32 -3.78
CA LEU A 177 -2.94 -10.75 -4.07
C LEU A 177 -4.02 -11.39 -3.21
N HIS A 178 -4.89 -12.21 -3.79
CA HIS A 178 -5.82 -13.00 -2.99
C HIS A 178 -5.07 -14.18 -2.35
N ILE A 179 -5.21 -14.38 -1.03
CA ILE A 179 -4.41 -15.39 -0.30
C ILE A 179 -4.66 -16.82 -0.81
N MET A 180 -5.86 -17.10 -1.31
CA MET A 180 -6.17 -18.43 -1.87
C MET A 180 -5.46 -18.74 -3.20
N ASP A 181 -4.97 -17.71 -3.90
CA ASP A 181 -4.28 -17.86 -5.19
C ASP A 181 -2.75 -17.91 -5.02
N VAL A 182 -2.26 -17.88 -3.77
CA VAL A 182 -0.84 -17.85 -3.43
C VAL A 182 -0.49 -19.05 -2.57
N ASP A 183 0.47 -19.86 -3.02
CA ASP A 183 1.08 -20.88 -2.18
C ASP A 183 2.11 -20.25 -1.24
N MET A 184 1.76 -20.08 0.03
CA MET A 184 2.64 -19.47 1.03
C MET A 184 3.85 -20.35 1.41
N THR A 185 3.93 -21.58 0.90
CA THR A 185 5.06 -22.49 1.16
C THR A 185 6.19 -22.38 0.15
N GLU A 186 5.96 -21.68 -0.96
CA GLU A 186 6.91 -21.52 -2.05
C GLU A 186 7.16 -20.03 -2.32
N PRO A 187 8.36 -19.63 -2.74
CA PRO A 187 8.63 -18.22 -3.03
C PRO A 187 7.84 -17.73 -4.26
N ALA A 188 7.53 -16.44 -4.27
CA ALA A 188 7.01 -15.74 -5.45
C ALA A 188 8.00 -14.66 -5.90
N TYR A 189 7.90 -14.24 -7.15
CA TYR A 189 8.80 -13.28 -7.78
C TYR A 189 8.00 -12.13 -8.39
N VAL A 190 8.33 -10.91 -7.99
CA VAL A 190 7.75 -9.68 -8.53
C VAL A 190 8.64 -9.21 -9.68
N TYR A 191 8.10 -9.24 -10.88
CA TYR A 191 8.71 -8.74 -12.10
C TYR A 191 8.18 -7.34 -12.40
N VAL A 192 9.09 -6.37 -12.52
CA VAL A 192 8.78 -5.01 -12.94
C VAL A 192 9.48 -4.78 -14.27
N MET A 193 8.73 -4.58 -15.35
CA MET A 193 9.27 -4.46 -16.72
C MET A 193 8.97 -3.07 -17.28
N ASP A 194 9.90 -2.50 -18.05
CA ASP A 194 9.63 -1.27 -18.80
C ASP A 194 8.74 -1.56 -20.01
N ARG A 195 7.64 -0.81 -20.15
CA ARG A 195 6.67 -0.97 -21.26
C ARG A 195 7.26 -0.71 -22.65
N VAL A 196 8.33 0.08 -22.72
CA VAL A 196 9.00 0.45 -23.96
C VAL A 196 10.17 -0.49 -24.25
N ASN A 197 10.79 -1.06 -23.21
CA ASN A 197 11.92 -1.97 -23.33
C ASN A 197 11.77 -3.16 -22.37
N GLU A 198 11.19 -4.26 -22.85
CA GLU A 198 10.98 -5.47 -22.05
C GLU A 198 12.28 -6.14 -21.56
N GLU A 199 13.44 -5.84 -22.19
CA GLU A 199 14.75 -6.32 -21.71
C GLU A 199 15.22 -5.58 -20.44
N ALA A 200 14.62 -4.42 -20.14
CA ALA A 200 14.87 -3.65 -18.94
C ALA A 200 13.85 -4.03 -17.85
N TYR A 201 14.29 -4.80 -16.88
CA TYR A 201 13.43 -5.33 -15.83
C TYR A 201 14.14 -5.37 -14.46
N HIS A 202 13.31 -5.49 -13.43
CA HIS A 202 13.72 -5.64 -12.04
C HIS A 202 12.94 -6.80 -11.42
N ILE A 203 13.64 -7.71 -10.74
CA ILE A 203 13.07 -8.88 -10.08
C ILE A 203 13.30 -8.79 -8.57
N SER A 204 12.22 -8.83 -7.81
CA SER A 204 12.24 -8.94 -6.35
C SER A 204 11.65 -10.28 -5.89
N LYS A 205 12.26 -10.93 -4.91
CA LYS A 205 11.78 -12.19 -4.32
C LYS A 205 10.90 -11.93 -3.10
N ILE A 206 9.75 -12.59 -3.05
CA ILE A 206 8.90 -12.73 -1.87
C ILE A 206 9.13 -14.12 -1.29
N ASP A 207 9.74 -14.17 -0.11
CA ASP A 207 9.88 -15.39 0.68
C ASP A 207 8.94 -15.32 1.89
N PHE A 208 7.76 -15.94 1.76
CA PHE A 208 6.67 -15.76 2.73
C PHE A 208 7.04 -16.21 4.16
N TYR A 209 8.01 -17.12 4.32
CA TYR A 209 8.48 -17.54 5.64
C TYR A 209 9.18 -16.42 6.42
N ASN A 210 9.85 -15.50 5.73
CA ASN A 210 10.63 -14.44 6.37
C ASN A 210 9.76 -13.42 7.12
N TYR A 211 8.48 -13.34 6.78
CA TYR A 211 7.57 -12.32 7.30
C TYR A 211 6.57 -12.86 8.33
N GLN A 212 6.75 -14.11 8.79
CA GLN A 212 5.90 -14.70 9.82
C GLN A 212 6.11 -14.02 11.19
N PRO A 213 5.06 -13.94 12.04
CA PRO A 213 5.20 -13.43 13.41
C PRO A 213 6.24 -14.24 14.21
N GLU A 214 7.04 -13.54 15.04
CA GLU A 214 8.20 -14.10 15.77
C GLU A 214 7.91 -15.41 16.53
N GLU A 215 6.71 -15.59 17.10
CA GLU A 215 6.33 -16.82 17.82
C GLU A 215 6.25 -18.05 16.90
N LYS A 216 5.80 -17.89 15.65
CA LYS A 216 5.68 -19.00 14.68
C LYS A 216 7.05 -19.45 14.12
N GLN A 217 8.06 -18.58 14.16
CA GLN A 217 9.42 -18.90 13.68
C GLN A 217 10.20 -19.85 14.60
N THR A 218 9.77 -20.00 15.87
CA THR A 218 10.45 -20.85 16.86
C THR A 218 10.15 -22.35 16.74
N GLY A 219 9.20 -22.74 15.87
CA GLY A 219 8.75 -24.13 15.73
C GLY A 219 9.52 -25.01 14.75
N ASN A 220 10.39 -24.46 13.88
CA ASN A 220 10.97 -25.25 12.78
C ASN A 220 12.29 -24.69 12.20
N LYS A 221 13.28 -24.35 13.04
CA LYS A 221 14.66 -24.30 12.55
C LYS A 221 15.26 -25.72 12.66
N PRO A 222 15.40 -26.49 11.56
CA PRO A 222 16.35 -27.59 11.59
C PRO A 222 17.72 -26.98 11.89
N ALA A 223 18.34 -27.45 12.97
CA ALA A 223 19.71 -27.11 13.27
C ALA A 223 20.55 -27.50 12.06
N LEU A 224 21.10 -26.50 11.36
CA LEU A 224 22.22 -26.71 10.47
C LEU A 224 23.39 -27.19 11.34
N GLN A 225 23.63 -28.51 11.33
CA GLN A 225 24.91 -29.12 11.66
C GLN A 225 25.59 -29.56 10.37
#